data_AF-A0A9P8P6N6-F1
#
_entry.id   AF-A0A9P8P6N6-F1
#
_cell.length_a   1.000
_cell.length_b   1.000
_cell.length_c   1.000
_cell.angle_alpha   90.00
_cell.angle_beta   90.00
_cell.angle_gamma   90.00
#
_symmetry.space_group_name_H-M   'P 1'
#
loop_
_entity.id
_entity.type
_entity.pdbx_description
1 polymer ?
#
loop_
_entity_poly.entity_id
_entity_poly.type
_entity_poly.pdbx_seq_one_letter_code
_entity_poly.pdbx_strand_id
1 'polypeptide(L)'
;MMMQPPAESSFRKDDSSRDTLALMFDLDSKSFSASGMTSLANATSDFFTRTVTAGSIRANSPSSISNFKRGLYLAASCDSLASSSPASLKMASKASSLVARILSLVLLAIVDLLQKQLFPDTYKEGGERITKHNALLIKLAHEHLKDNQLLGKKCSLNEPIKFNLPKLQGDNLNEHFYRLGMESLEPYQETVDELLSIKTDVQPLPKSWLFKSGWIRYAPGKEPESVPYPLEKGLVFDVEVLYKISKYPVIATAYSHKAWYGWVSPFLTGESDTLDGHLIPMNLKNEKKIIVGHNVSYDRARISDEYNLTQSKAFYLDTMSLHVAVSGMCSRQRGTWMRYRKFKEEEGEESGSLAQLRTESNSESLKELLDNPSLDADDKLSSFLIDDPWLRTSSLNGLKYVANHHCGIKLKKETRDIFETTNPQEIIDDFQNLMTYCATDVSATYQVFYKVYPEFRKLVPHPVSTAALRHLSQSFLPTNGTWEDYITRTENMYQESVETIERNLKEMCKKVVSMKDDPSKPWLKDPWLSQLDWTIIPPKLTKSGTPYKRQKMPGYPEWYKKLFAKDEMNLTPRSRVTPLLLNLSWEGKPVYWIDTYGWCFLVELDEIETFKSKNYIHL
;
A
#
# COMPACT_ATOMS: atom_id res chain seq x y z
N MET A 1 -45.45 30.52 -11.99
CA MET A 1 -46.31 30.80 -13.14
C MET A 1 -45.41 30.86 -14.36
N MET A 2 -45.68 30.02 -15.36
CA MET A 2 -44.79 29.64 -16.47
C MET A 2 -44.25 30.81 -17.30
N MET A 3 -42.98 30.75 -17.70
CA MET A 3 -42.53 31.27 -19.00
C MET A 3 -41.41 30.39 -19.57
N GLN A 4 -41.65 29.90 -20.79
CA GLN A 4 -40.72 29.17 -21.65
C GLN A 4 -39.66 30.11 -22.25
N PRO A 5 -38.49 29.59 -22.67
CA PRO A 5 -37.53 30.32 -23.49
C PRO A 5 -37.75 30.06 -25.01
N PRO A 6 -37.45 31.03 -25.89
CA PRO A 6 -37.05 30.80 -27.29
C PRO A 6 -35.53 31.01 -27.43
N ALA A 7 -34.78 30.56 -28.43
CA ALA A 7 -34.97 29.72 -29.61
C ALA A 7 -33.57 29.25 -30.02
N GLU A 8 -33.49 28.04 -30.58
CA GLU A 8 -32.29 27.50 -31.24
C GLU A 8 -32.04 28.23 -32.57
N SER A 9 -30.78 28.55 -32.86
CA SER A 9 -30.30 28.89 -34.20
C SER A 9 -29.42 27.76 -34.74
N SER A 10 -29.56 27.55 -36.04
CA SER A 10 -29.37 26.28 -36.73
C SER A 10 -28.15 26.27 -37.64
N PHE A 11 -27.67 25.04 -37.91
CA PHE A 11 -26.86 24.57 -39.06
C PHE A 11 -25.35 24.87 -39.11
N ARG A 12 -24.52 23.82 -39.02
CA ARG A 12 -24.12 22.94 -40.15
C ARG A 12 -23.36 21.71 -39.63
N LYS A 13 -23.83 20.51 -39.99
CA LYS A 13 -23.09 19.24 -39.89
C LYS A 13 -22.52 18.96 -41.29
N ASP A 14 -21.20 18.83 -41.37
CA ASP A 14 -20.54 18.12 -42.47
C ASP A 14 -20.21 16.71 -42.00
N ASP A 15 -20.83 15.74 -42.67
CA ASP A 15 -20.58 14.31 -42.56
C ASP A 15 -19.32 13.95 -43.35
N SER A 16 -18.26 13.49 -42.67
CA SER A 16 -17.28 12.53 -43.21
C SER A 16 -16.24 12.16 -42.15
N SER A 17 -16.53 11.14 -41.34
CA SER A 17 -15.53 10.30 -40.62
C SER A 17 -16.18 9.30 -39.65
N ARG A 18 -17.32 8.70 -40.03
CA ARG A 18 -17.97 7.63 -39.24
C ARG A 18 -17.61 6.19 -39.67
N ASP A 19 -16.71 6.03 -40.64
CA ASP A 19 -16.28 4.72 -41.13
C ASP A 19 -14.85 4.38 -40.69
N THR A 20 -14.61 4.16 -39.39
CA THR A 20 -13.41 3.41 -38.93
C THR A 20 -13.48 2.81 -37.51
N LEU A 21 -14.63 2.76 -36.85
CA LEU A 21 -14.72 2.20 -35.48
C LEU A 21 -15.86 1.18 -35.27
N ALA A 22 -16.38 0.62 -36.36
CA ALA A 22 -17.42 -0.42 -36.32
C ALA A 22 -16.93 -1.69 -37.04
N LEU A 23 -15.87 -2.32 -36.53
CA LEU A 23 -15.44 -3.67 -36.92
C LEU A 23 -14.52 -4.26 -35.84
N MET A 24 -15.07 -4.56 -34.66
CA MET A 24 -14.62 -5.68 -33.82
C MET A 24 -15.52 -5.82 -32.58
N PHE A 25 -16.08 -7.01 -32.41
CA PHE A 25 -16.85 -7.53 -31.27
C PHE A 25 -18.38 -7.35 -31.31
N ASP A 26 -18.97 -8.00 -32.31
CA ASP A 26 -20.21 -8.75 -32.11
C ASP A 26 -19.85 -10.24 -32.33
N LEU A 27 -20.03 -11.09 -31.31
CA LEU A 27 -20.30 -12.53 -31.40
C LEU A 27 -20.34 -13.17 -29.99
N ASP A 28 -21.58 -13.53 -29.63
CA ASP A 28 -22.04 -14.71 -28.90
C ASP A 28 -21.74 -14.92 -27.41
N SER A 29 -22.82 -14.68 -26.67
CA SER A 29 -23.24 -15.32 -25.43
C SER A 29 -23.34 -16.84 -25.57
N LYS A 30 -22.52 -17.58 -24.81
CA LYS A 30 -22.80 -18.95 -24.35
C LYS A 30 -21.91 -19.28 -23.14
N SER A 31 -22.58 -19.44 -21.99
CA SER A 31 -22.18 -20.20 -20.79
C SER A 31 -20.69 -20.41 -20.52
N PHE A 32 -20.13 -19.70 -19.54
CA PHE A 32 -18.93 -20.14 -18.81
C PHE A 32 -19.18 -20.17 -17.31
N SER A 33 -18.80 -21.30 -16.72
CA SER A 33 -18.98 -21.70 -15.33
C SER A 33 -18.13 -20.90 -14.36
N ALA A 34 -18.68 -20.69 -13.16
CA ALA A 34 -18.04 -20.07 -12.01
C ALA A 34 -16.88 -20.92 -11.47
N SER A 35 -15.67 -20.70 -11.97
CA SER A 35 -14.42 -21.09 -11.33
C SER A 35 -13.28 -20.23 -11.92
N GLY A 36 -13.07 -19.03 -11.36
CA GLY A 36 -12.03 -18.13 -11.88
C GLY A 36 -11.97 -16.72 -11.28
N MET A 37 -12.91 -16.31 -10.42
CA MET A 37 -12.90 -14.98 -9.79
C MET A 37 -12.38 -15.03 -8.34
N THR A 38 -11.10 -15.37 -8.16
CA THR A 38 -10.44 -15.34 -6.83
C THR A 38 -9.03 -14.78 -6.86
N SER A 39 -8.79 -13.75 -7.68
CA SER A 39 -7.45 -13.12 -7.81
C SER A 39 -7.45 -11.58 -7.86
N LEU A 40 -8.57 -10.90 -7.63
CA LEU A 40 -8.66 -9.43 -7.77
C LEU A 40 -9.34 -8.71 -6.58
N ALA A 41 -9.40 -9.34 -5.41
CA ALA A 41 -10.01 -8.80 -4.20
C ALA A 41 -9.01 -8.46 -3.06
N ASN A 42 -7.71 -8.46 -3.31
CA ASN A 42 -6.68 -8.24 -2.27
C ASN A 42 -6.03 -6.84 -2.29
N ALA A 43 -6.74 -5.81 -2.76
CA ALA A 43 -6.21 -4.44 -2.79
C ALA A 43 -7.25 -3.39 -2.40
N THR A 44 -7.95 -3.58 -1.27
CA THR A 44 -8.74 -2.53 -0.58
C THR A 44 -9.22 -3.03 0.80
N SER A 45 -8.29 -3.40 1.67
CA SER A 45 -8.58 -3.80 3.06
C SER A 45 -7.49 -3.26 3.98
N ASP A 46 -7.40 -1.94 4.11
CA ASP A 46 -6.53 -1.28 5.10
C ASP A 46 -7.29 -0.14 5.79
N PHE A 47 -8.48 -0.45 6.29
CA PHE A 47 -9.20 0.33 7.30
C PHE A 47 -10.05 -0.65 8.11
N PHE A 48 -9.88 -0.65 9.44
CA PHE A 48 -10.42 -1.59 10.45
C PHE A 48 -9.65 -2.89 10.67
N THR A 49 -8.71 -2.89 11.63
CA THR A 49 -8.78 -3.88 12.74
C THR A 49 -8.12 -3.35 14.00
N ARG A 50 -8.92 -3.18 15.07
CA ARG A 50 -8.48 -3.00 16.46
C ARG A 50 -8.61 -4.36 17.17
N THR A 51 -7.55 -4.73 17.88
CA THR A 51 -7.52 -5.56 19.10
C THR A 51 -8.22 -6.92 19.10
N VAL A 52 -7.44 -7.99 18.94
CA VAL A 52 -7.66 -9.27 19.65
C VAL A 52 -6.35 -9.72 20.27
N THR A 53 -6.37 -9.89 21.59
CA THR A 53 -5.33 -10.42 22.46
C THR A 53 -5.08 -11.90 22.17
N ALA A 54 -3.81 -12.29 21.98
CA ALA A 54 -3.39 -13.69 21.91
C ALA A 54 -2.27 -13.95 22.93
N GLY A 55 -2.54 -14.91 23.82
CA GLY A 55 -1.64 -15.36 24.88
C GLY A 55 -0.43 -16.13 24.36
N SER A 56 0.64 -16.03 25.15
CA SER A 56 1.94 -16.67 24.97
C SER A 56 1.90 -18.16 25.33
N ILE A 57 2.43 -19.05 24.47
CA ILE A 57 3.08 -20.30 24.88
C ILE A 57 4.31 -20.57 23.98
N ARG A 58 5.47 -20.77 24.62
CA ARG A 58 6.78 -21.17 24.08
C ARG A 58 6.82 -22.67 23.73
N ALA A 59 7.62 -23.04 22.72
CA ALA A 59 8.21 -24.38 22.62
C ALA A 59 9.61 -24.31 21.98
N ASN A 60 10.54 -25.13 22.51
CA ASN A 60 11.99 -25.11 22.33
C ASN A 60 12.50 -26.04 21.20
N SER A 61 13.59 -25.58 20.56
CA SER A 61 14.81 -26.29 20.12
C SER A 61 14.90 -27.03 18.75
N PRO A 62 16.13 -27.10 18.14
CA PRO A 62 16.37 -27.48 16.74
C PRO A 62 17.23 -28.77 16.55
N SER A 63 17.22 -29.36 15.35
CA SER A 63 18.27 -30.30 14.88
C SER A 63 18.37 -30.26 13.34
N SER A 64 19.53 -29.84 12.80
CA SER A 64 20.61 -30.66 12.23
C SER A 64 20.32 -31.22 10.83
N ILE A 65 21.10 -30.79 9.83
CA ILE A 65 21.68 -31.67 8.78
C ILE A 65 22.87 -30.92 8.16
N SER A 66 24.02 -31.58 8.23
CA SER A 66 25.31 -31.18 7.67
C SER A 66 25.73 -32.15 6.56
N ASN A 67 26.56 -31.63 5.64
CA ASN A 67 27.60 -32.33 4.88
C ASN A 67 27.19 -33.29 3.75
N PHE A 68 27.66 -32.99 2.53
CA PHE A 68 28.54 -33.92 1.80
C PHE A 68 29.41 -33.16 0.76
N LYS A 69 30.73 -33.17 0.99
CA LYS A 69 31.80 -32.87 0.02
C LYS A 69 32.30 -34.21 -0.54
N ARG A 70 32.69 -34.26 -1.82
CA ARG A 70 34.01 -34.75 -2.33
C ARG A 70 33.99 -35.06 -3.84
N GLY A 71 35.13 -34.79 -4.50
CA GLY A 71 35.68 -35.73 -5.49
C GLY A 71 36.24 -35.13 -6.78
N LEU A 72 37.46 -34.57 -6.73
CA LEU A 72 38.37 -34.47 -7.88
C LEU A 72 38.69 -35.88 -8.43
N TYR A 73 38.93 -36.01 -9.75
CA TYR A 73 40.10 -36.75 -10.28
C TYR A 73 40.45 -36.32 -11.73
N LEU A 74 41.74 -36.08 -11.93
CA LEU A 74 42.49 -35.84 -13.17
C LEU A 74 43.00 -37.16 -13.75
N ALA A 75 43.06 -37.26 -15.09
CA ALA A 75 44.06 -37.98 -15.92
C ALA A 75 43.49 -38.11 -17.36
N ALA A 76 44.22 -38.25 -18.47
CA ALA A 76 45.55 -37.91 -18.97
C ALA A 76 45.65 -38.64 -20.34
N SER A 77 46.18 -37.96 -21.37
CA SER A 77 46.88 -38.48 -22.58
C SER A 77 46.18 -39.50 -23.52
N CYS A 78 46.09 -39.23 -24.83
CA CYS A 78 47.15 -39.46 -25.84
C CYS A 78 46.61 -39.33 -27.29
N ASP A 79 47.31 -38.50 -28.06
CA ASP A 79 47.82 -38.69 -29.43
C ASP A 79 46.98 -39.06 -30.67
N SER A 80 47.12 -38.13 -31.64
CA SER A 80 47.44 -38.33 -33.07
C SER A 80 46.34 -38.75 -34.05
N LEU A 81 46.01 -37.86 -35.00
CA LEU A 81 46.49 -37.91 -36.38
C LEU A 81 45.81 -36.83 -37.23
N ALA A 82 46.63 -36.12 -38.00
CA ALA A 82 46.22 -35.14 -38.99
C ALA A 82 45.66 -35.82 -40.25
N SER A 83 44.57 -35.29 -40.81
CA SER A 83 44.41 -35.10 -42.25
C SER A 83 43.12 -34.31 -42.54
N SER A 84 43.27 -33.15 -43.17
CA SER A 84 42.20 -32.27 -43.62
C SER A 84 41.46 -32.82 -44.84
N SER A 85 40.12 -32.76 -44.84
CA SER A 85 39.27 -32.95 -46.02
C SER A 85 38.49 -31.66 -46.35
N PRO A 86 38.38 -31.23 -47.63
CA PRO A 86 37.60 -30.06 -48.06
C PRO A 86 36.09 -30.15 -47.73
N ALA A 87 35.61 -31.34 -47.35
CA ALA A 87 34.25 -31.55 -46.89
C ALA A 87 33.97 -30.90 -45.51
N SER A 88 35.00 -30.72 -44.67
CA SER A 88 34.84 -30.11 -43.34
C SER A 88 34.54 -28.61 -43.41
N LEU A 89 35.07 -27.90 -44.42
CA LEU A 89 34.78 -26.48 -44.67
C LEU A 89 33.36 -26.24 -45.18
N LYS A 90 32.82 -27.15 -46.01
CA LYS A 90 31.40 -27.10 -46.45
C LYS A 90 30.42 -27.53 -45.35
N MET A 91 30.83 -28.43 -44.45
CA MET A 91 30.06 -28.73 -43.23
C MET A 91 30.09 -27.59 -42.22
N ALA A 92 31.21 -26.87 -42.08
CA ALA A 92 31.31 -25.73 -41.16
C ALA A 92 30.44 -24.54 -41.61
N SER A 93 30.31 -24.28 -42.92
CA SER A 93 29.42 -23.23 -43.44
C SER A 93 27.93 -23.62 -43.35
N LYS A 94 27.60 -24.91 -43.59
CA LYS A 94 26.25 -25.42 -43.35
C LYS A 94 25.89 -25.45 -41.86
N ALA A 95 26.83 -25.84 -40.99
CA ALA A 95 26.65 -25.83 -39.53
C ALA A 95 26.47 -24.40 -39.01
N SER A 96 27.21 -23.42 -39.54
CA SER A 96 27.00 -21.99 -39.23
C SER A 96 25.59 -21.52 -39.63
N SER A 97 25.08 -21.94 -40.81
CA SER A 97 23.72 -21.61 -41.24
C SER A 97 22.62 -22.32 -40.43
N LEU A 98 22.89 -23.55 -39.97
CA LEU A 98 21.98 -24.34 -39.16
C LEU A 98 21.97 -23.84 -37.71
N VAL A 99 23.12 -23.40 -37.20
CA VAL A 99 23.29 -22.79 -35.88
C VAL A 99 22.67 -21.40 -35.82
N ALA A 100 22.81 -20.60 -36.88
CA ALA A 100 22.07 -19.35 -37.01
C ALA A 100 20.55 -19.62 -36.94
N ARG A 101 20.05 -20.64 -37.65
CA ARG A 101 18.65 -21.08 -37.57
C ARG A 101 18.24 -21.66 -36.23
N ILE A 102 19.13 -22.35 -35.52
CA ILE A 102 18.85 -22.91 -34.19
C ILE A 102 18.78 -21.76 -33.17
N LEU A 103 19.64 -20.75 -33.26
CA LEU A 103 19.49 -19.51 -32.48
C LEU A 103 18.21 -18.74 -32.84
N SER A 104 17.76 -18.77 -34.10
CA SER A 104 16.45 -18.23 -34.51
C SER A 104 15.25 -19.05 -33.99
N LEU A 105 15.46 -20.26 -33.48
CA LEU A 105 14.42 -21.19 -33.01
C LEU A 105 14.45 -21.46 -31.49
N VAL A 106 15.35 -20.80 -30.75
CA VAL A 106 15.39 -20.91 -29.30
C VAL A 106 14.37 -19.93 -28.67
N LEU A 107 13.16 -20.48 -28.48
CA LEU A 107 12.15 -20.16 -27.45
C LEU A 107 11.03 -19.12 -27.67
N LEU A 108 11.08 -18.25 -28.66
CA LEU A 108 9.89 -17.56 -29.19
C LEU A 108 10.32 -16.99 -30.55
N ALA A 109 9.47 -17.08 -31.57
CA ALA A 109 9.80 -16.65 -32.92
C ALA A 109 9.93 -15.12 -33.01
N ILE A 110 10.97 -14.57 -32.41
CA ILE A 110 11.48 -13.23 -32.68
C ILE A 110 12.05 -13.31 -34.09
N VAL A 111 11.39 -12.63 -35.02
CA VAL A 111 11.83 -12.58 -36.42
C VAL A 111 13.27 -12.06 -36.48
N ASP A 112 14.09 -12.65 -37.35
CA ASP A 112 15.50 -12.31 -37.60
C ASP A 112 15.76 -10.79 -37.74
N LEU A 113 14.77 -10.06 -38.25
CA LEU A 113 14.76 -8.60 -38.34
C LEU A 113 14.71 -7.90 -36.97
N LEU A 114 13.80 -8.34 -36.08
CA LEU A 114 13.64 -7.77 -34.74
C LEU A 114 14.88 -8.09 -33.88
N GLN A 115 15.45 -9.28 -34.04
CA GLN A 115 16.66 -9.67 -33.33
C GLN A 115 17.86 -8.80 -33.74
N LYS A 116 18.01 -8.50 -35.03
CA LYS A 116 19.02 -7.55 -35.53
C LYS A 116 18.81 -6.13 -35.02
N GLN A 117 17.55 -5.71 -34.88
CA GLN A 117 17.23 -4.38 -34.34
C GLN A 117 17.49 -4.28 -32.82
N LEU A 118 17.15 -5.31 -32.04
CA LEU A 118 17.28 -5.30 -30.58
C LEU A 118 18.71 -5.63 -30.09
N PHE A 119 19.44 -6.48 -30.83
CA PHE A 119 20.76 -6.97 -30.45
C PHE A 119 21.78 -6.78 -31.58
N PRO A 120 21.98 -5.54 -32.09
CA PRO A 120 22.85 -5.31 -33.24
C PRO A 120 24.29 -5.76 -32.99
N ASP A 121 24.78 -5.67 -31.74
CA ASP A 121 26.12 -6.14 -31.34
C ASP A 121 26.37 -7.64 -31.59
N THR A 122 25.33 -8.48 -31.46
CA THR A 122 25.44 -9.92 -31.74
C THR A 122 25.67 -10.21 -33.23
N TYR A 123 25.28 -9.26 -34.10
CA TYR A 123 25.33 -9.37 -35.55
C TYR A 123 26.47 -8.57 -36.20
N LYS A 124 27.28 -7.84 -35.41
CA LYS A 124 28.52 -7.19 -35.87
C LYS A 124 29.59 -8.25 -36.17
N GLU A 125 30.50 -7.97 -37.12
CA GLU A 125 31.63 -8.88 -37.42
C GLU A 125 32.49 -9.09 -36.17
N GLY A 126 32.48 -10.31 -35.63
CA GLY A 126 33.14 -10.65 -34.35
C GLY A 126 32.20 -10.92 -33.17
N GLY A 127 30.87 -10.84 -33.36
CA GLY A 127 29.88 -11.22 -32.35
C GLY A 127 30.09 -12.64 -31.81
N GLU A 128 29.68 -12.91 -30.56
CA GLU A 128 29.92 -14.16 -29.83
C GLU A 128 29.63 -15.40 -30.68
N ARG A 129 30.68 -15.98 -31.26
CA ARG A 129 30.61 -17.30 -31.89
C ARG A 129 30.35 -18.31 -30.78
N ILE A 130 29.48 -19.29 -31.03
CA ILE A 130 29.22 -20.40 -30.09
C ILE A 130 30.55 -20.96 -29.59
N THR A 131 30.84 -20.68 -28.34
CA THR A 131 32.05 -21.17 -27.66
C THR A 131 31.81 -22.62 -27.20
N LYS A 132 32.89 -23.33 -26.83
CA LYS A 132 32.76 -24.65 -26.17
C LYS A 132 31.89 -24.57 -24.90
N HIS A 133 31.89 -23.43 -24.21
CA HIS A 133 31.06 -23.18 -23.03
C HIS A 133 29.56 -23.18 -23.38
N ASN A 134 29.19 -22.52 -24.48
CA ASN A 134 27.80 -22.47 -24.95
C ASN A 134 27.27 -23.86 -25.33
N ALA A 135 28.11 -24.72 -25.91
CA ALA A 135 27.72 -26.10 -26.23
C ALA A 135 27.38 -26.94 -24.98
N LEU A 136 28.11 -26.74 -23.87
CA LEU A 136 27.84 -27.41 -22.61
C LEU A 136 26.55 -26.90 -21.95
N LEU A 137 26.31 -25.59 -21.95
CA LEU A 137 25.06 -25.01 -21.46
C LEU A 137 23.84 -25.51 -22.24
N ILE A 138 23.96 -25.61 -23.56
CA ILE A 138 22.90 -26.18 -24.41
C ILE A 138 22.64 -27.63 -24.03
N LYS A 139 23.68 -28.44 -23.77
CA LYS A 139 23.52 -29.83 -23.35
C LYS A 139 22.76 -29.94 -22.03
N LEU A 140 23.12 -29.12 -21.03
CA LEU A 140 22.44 -29.08 -19.73
C LEU A 140 20.96 -28.69 -19.86
N ALA A 141 20.64 -27.71 -20.72
CA ALA A 141 19.26 -27.31 -20.98
C ALA A 141 18.45 -28.48 -21.59
N HIS A 142 19.04 -29.24 -22.53
CA HIS A 142 18.38 -30.41 -23.11
C HIS A 142 18.17 -31.53 -22.09
N GLU A 143 19.14 -31.81 -21.22
CA GLU A 143 19.01 -32.78 -20.13
C GLU A 143 17.88 -32.38 -19.17
N HIS A 144 17.85 -31.11 -18.73
CA HIS A 144 16.78 -30.59 -17.87
C HIS A 144 15.39 -30.70 -18.53
N LEU A 145 15.26 -30.36 -19.81
CA LEU A 145 14.00 -30.51 -20.55
C LEU A 145 13.58 -31.98 -20.70
N LYS A 146 14.54 -32.89 -20.82
CA LYS A 146 14.28 -34.34 -20.90
C LYS A 146 13.79 -34.89 -19.56
N ASP A 147 14.45 -34.53 -18.46
CA ASP A 147 14.10 -35.00 -17.12
C ASP A 147 12.70 -34.52 -16.69
N ASN A 148 12.33 -33.30 -17.09
CA ASN A 148 10.99 -32.74 -16.87
C ASN A 148 9.97 -33.18 -17.95
N GLN A 149 10.34 -34.11 -18.85
CA GLN A 149 9.49 -34.65 -19.91
C GLN A 149 8.88 -33.56 -20.82
N LEU A 150 9.60 -32.45 -21.04
CA LEU A 150 9.19 -31.36 -21.92
C LEU A 150 9.82 -31.49 -23.31
N LEU A 151 10.98 -32.13 -23.40
CA LEU A 151 11.68 -32.33 -24.66
C LEU A 151 10.86 -33.22 -25.61
N GLY A 152 10.58 -32.73 -26.82
CA GLY A 152 9.86 -33.48 -27.86
C GLY A 152 8.33 -33.42 -27.78
N LYS A 153 7.75 -32.70 -26.80
CA LYS A 153 6.31 -32.43 -26.79
C LYS A 153 5.92 -31.48 -27.94
N LYS A 154 4.75 -31.70 -28.54
CA LYS A 154 4.23 -30.83 -29.61
C LYS A 154 3.95 -29.44 -29.05
N CYS A 155 4.75 -28.46 -29.45
CA CYS A 155 4.48 -27.05 -29.21
C CYS A 155 3.66 -26.48 -30.36
N SER A 156 2.66 -25.64 -30.05
CA SER A 156 1.97 -24.83 -31.04
C SER A 156 2.95 -23.80 -31.61
N LEU A 157 3.36 -23.98 -32.87
CA LEU A 157 4.18 -23.02 -33.59
C LEU A 157 3.25 -21.96 -34.17
N ASN A 158 3.26 -20.76 -33.60
CA ASN A 158 2.57 -19.61 -34.16
C ASN A 158 3.42 -18.97 -35.27
N GLU A 159 2.78 -18.34 -36.25
CA GLU A 159 3.50 -17.57 -37.26
C GLU A 159 4.27 -16.41 -36.61
N PRO A 160 5.52 -16.14 -37.04
CA PRO A 160 6.32 -15.05 -36.48
C PRO A 160 5.69 -13.68 -36.76
N ILE A 161 5.50 -12.86 -35.72
CA ILE A 161 4.97 -11.51 -35.85
C ILE A 161 6.05 -10.60 -36.46
N LYS A 162 5.75 -9.98 -37.60
CA LYS A 162 6.65 -9.04 -38.30
C LYS A 162 6.18 -7.61 -38.12
N PHE A 163 6.96 -6.79 -37.43
CA PHE A 163 6.77 -5.35 -37.35
C PHE A 163 8.13 -4.67 -37.17
N ASN A 164 8.22 -3.39 -37.52
CA ASN A 164 9.42 -2.58 -37.33
C ASN A 164 9.31 -1.83 -36.00
N LEU A 165 10.37 -1.88 -35.19
CA LEU A 165 10.48 -1.03 -34.01
C LEU A 165 11.05 0.35 -34.38
N PRO A 166 10.77 1.39 -33.58
CA PRO A 166 11.52 2.63 -33.63
C PRO A 166 13.03 2.37 -33.49
N LYS A 167 13.85 3.27 -34.05
CA LYS A 167 15.30 3.17 -33.92
C LYS A 167 15.72 3.21 -32.45
N LEU A 168 16.66 2.35 -32.07
CA LEU A 168 17.28 2.40 -30.76
C LEU A 168 18.06 3.72 -30.59
N GLN A 169 18.02 4.25 -29.37
CA GLN A 169 18.81 5.39 -28.92
C GLN A 169 20.12 4.91 -28.32
N GLY A 170 20.99 4.31 -29.14
CA GLY A 170 22.24 3.68 -28.68
C GLY A 170 22.56 2.40 -29.42
N ASP A 171 23.66 1.76 -29.04
CA ASP A 171 24.14 0.53 -29.67
C ASP A 171 23.48 -0.74 -29.11
N ASN A 172 22.87 -0.66 -27.92
CA ASN A 172 22.16 -1.79 -27.31
C ASN A 172 20.99 -1.31 -26.43
N LEU A 173 20.20 -2.26 -25.93
CA LEU A 173 19.03 -1.96 -25.10
C LEU A 173 19.40 -1.24 -23.80
N ASN A 174 20.51 -1.58 -23.16
CA ASN A 174 20.92 -0.91 -21.93
C ASN A 174 21.20 0.57 -22.17
N GLU A 175 21.94 0.89 -23.24
CA GLU A 175 22.19 2.27 -23.62
C GLU A 175 20.91 2.99 -24.05
N HIS A 176 20.04 2.32 -24.82
CA HIS A 176 18.75 2.86 -25.21
C HIS A 176 17.92 3.32 -24.00
N PHE A 177 17.74 2.44 -23.02
CA PHE A 177 17.00 2.78 -21.81
C PHE A 177 17.72 3.84 -20.98
N TYR A 178 19.05 3.77 -20.87
CA TYR A 178 19.83 4.81 -20.17
C TYR A 178 19.60 6.19 -20.78
N ARG A 179 19.69 6.33 -22.11
CA ARG A 179 19.49 7.60 -22.82
C ARG A 179 18.06 8.12 -22.68
N LEU A 180 17.05 7.26 -22.81
CA LEU A 180 15.64 7.64 -22.57
C LEU A 180 15.40 8.12 -21.13
N GLY A 181 16.02 7.45 -20.15
CA GLY A 181 15.94 7.86 -18.75
C GLY A 181 16.57 9.24 -18.52
N MET A 182 17.74 9.49 -19.13
CA MET A 182 18.41 10.79 -19.06
C MET A 182 17.59 11.90 -19.72
N GLU A 183 17.08 11.68 -20.93
CA GLU A 183 16.26 12.65 -21.66
C GLU A 183 14.99 13.05 -20.88
N SER A 184 14.34 12.08 -20.21
CA SER A 184 13.16 12.36 -19.39
C SER A 184 13.47 13.20 -18.14
N LEU A 185 14.69 13.05 -17.59
CA LEU A 185 15.14 13.74 -16.37
C LEU A 185 15.81 15.08 -16.63
N GLU A 186 16.46 15.25 -17.77
CA GLU A 186 17.23 16.46 -18.14
C GLU A 186 16.47 17.77 -17.83
N PRO A 187 15.17 17.92 -18.14
CA PRO A 187 14.46 19.17 -17.87
C PRO A 187 14.27 19.53 -16.40
N TYR A 188 14.54 18.58 -15.49
CA TYR A 188 14.29 18.70 -14.06
C TYR A 188 15.56 18.64 -13.22
N GLN A 189 16.67 18.16 -13.80
CA GLN A 189 17.91 17.90 -13.07
C GLN A 189 18.49 19.18 -12.47
N GLU A 190 18.56 20.26 -13.24
CA GLU A 190 19.00 21.58 -12.76
C GLU A 190 18.16 22.05 -11.56
N THR A 191 16.85 21.85 -11.60
CA THR A 191 15.94 22.25 -10.50
C THR A 191 16.16 21.42 -9.24
N VAL A 192 16.47 20.12 -9.38
CA VAL A 192 16.85 19.28 -8.24
C VAL A 192 18.18 19.75 -7.66
N ASP A 193 19.17 20.04 -8.51
CA ASP A 193 20.49 20.51 -8.09
C ASP A 193 20.39 21.89 -7.40
N GLU A 194 19.54 22.80 -7.88
CA GLU A 194 19.21 24.07 -7.21
C GLU A 194 18.64 23.84 -5.80
N LEU A 195 17.70 22.91 -5.63
CA LEU A 195 17.17 22.57 -4.31
C LEU A 195 18.25 21.99 -3.39
N LEU A 196 19.06 21.06 -3.89
CA LEU A 196 20.16 20.46 -3.12
C LEU A 196 21.26 21.47 -2.78
N SER A 197 21.39 22.55 -3.55
CA SER A 197 22.38 23.61 -3.32
C SER A 197 22.15 24.40 -2.02
N ILE A 198 20.93 24.38 -1.47
CA ILE A 198 20.58 24.97 -0.17
C ILE A 198 21.39 24.30 0.96
N LYS A 199 21.71 23.00 0.81
CA LYS A 199 22.45 22.19 1.79
C LYS A 199 21.83 22.28 3.18
N THR A 200 22.63 22.66 4.18
CA THR A 200 22.20 22.86 5.57
C THR A 200 21.78 24.30 5.85
N ASP A 201 21.99 25.22 4.92
CA ASP A 201 21.77 26.67 5.09
C ASP A 201 20.32 27.05 4.77
N VAL A 202 19.38 26.38 5.43
CA VAL A 202 17.94 26.67 5.27
C VAL A 202 17.66 28.09 5.77
N GLN A 203 16.95 28.86 4.96
CA GLN A 203 16.56 30.23 5.31
C GLN A 203 15.71 30.22 6.59
N PRO A 204 15.93 31.18 7.51
CA PRO A 204 15.13 31.28 8.71
C PRO A 204 13.65 31.45 8.37
N LEU A 205 12.78 30.88 9.19
CA LEU A 205 11.35 31.02 9.01
C LEU A 205 10.95 32.51 9.08
N PRO A 206 9.92 32.92 8.32
CA PRO A 206 9.31 34.24 8.48
C PRO A 206 8.92 34.50 9.94
N LYS A 207 9.22 35.71 10.44
CA LYS A 207 8.87 36.10 11.82
C LYS A 207 7.37 36.20 12.04
N SER A 208 6.64 36.60 11.00
CA SER A 208 5.19 36.70 11.00
C SER A 208 4.64 36.34 9.63
N TRP A 209 3.55 35.59 9.64
CA TRP A 209 2.79 35.21 8.46
C TRP A 209 1.65 36.20 8.24
N LEU A 210 1.35 36.52 6.99
CA LEU A 210 0.31 37.46 6.62
C LEU A 210 -0.99 36.68 6.45
N PHE A 211 -2.01 37.01 7.22
CA PHE A 211 -3.33 36.38 7.10
C PHE A 211 -4.09 37.00 5.92
N LYS A 212 -3.78 36.54 4.70
CA LYS A 212 -4.39 37.01 3.45
C LYS A 212 -4.58 35.83 2.50
N SER A 213 -5.70 35.80 1.79
CA SER A 213 -6.04 34.71 0.87
C SER A 213 -5.03 34.56 -0.27
N GLY A 214 -4.86 33.33 -0.74
CA GLY A 214 -3.94 33.00 -1.82
C GLY A 214 -2.47 32.94 -1.36
N TRP A 215 -1.55 33.00 -2.32
CA TRP A 215 -0.12 32.87 -2.04
C TRP A 215 0.52 34.20 -1.65
N ILE A 216 1.27 34.17 -0.55
CA ILE A 216 2.18 35.23 -0.13
C ILE A 216 3.61 34.68 -0.12
N ARG A 217 4.52 35.43 -0.75
CA ARG A 217 5.94 35.12 -0.90
C ARG A 217 6.76 35.93 0.11
N TYR A 218 7.68 35.26 0.79
CA TYR A 218 8.58 35.80 1.80
C TYR A 218 10.04 35.60 1.36
N ALA A 219 10.58 36.57 0.64
CA ALA A 219 11.97 36.55 0.22
C ALA A 219 12.87 37.25 1.27
N PRO A 220 14.11 36.78 1.49
CA PRO A 220 15.04 37.40 2.43
C PRO A 220 15.24 38.90 2.15
N GLY A 221 15.03 39.73 3.18
CA GLY A 221 15.24 41.18 3.10
C GLY A 221 14.22 41.95 2.26
N LYS A 222 13.10 41.31 1.86
CA LYS A 222 12.00 41.96 1.13
C LYS A 222 10.71 41.89 1.94
N GLU A 223 9.81 42.83 1.66
CA GLU A 223 8.45 42.81 2.20
C GLU A 223 7.64 41.63 1.62
N PRO A 224 6.65 41.09 2.36
CA PRO A 224 5.77 40.04 1.86
C PRO A 224 5.04 40.45 0.58
N GLU A 225 5.10 39.61 -0.45
CA GLU A 225 4.57 39.89 -1.78
C GLU A 225 3.45 38.90 -2.12
N SER A 226 2.29 39.41 -2.55
CA SER A 226 1.20 38.55 -3.03
C SER A 226 1.48 38.09 -4.46
N VAL A 227 1.45 36.79 -4.67
CA VAL A 227 1.74 36.16 -5.97
C VAL A 227 0.61 35.22 -6.37
N PRO A 228 0.36 34.98 -7.66
CA PRO A 228 -0.69 34.04 -8.08
C PRO A 228 -0.32 32.57 -7.84
N TYR A 229 0.97 32.25 -7.83
CA TYR A 229 1.54 30.92 -7.61
C TYR A 229 3.03 31.05 -7.22
N PRO A 230 3.67 30.02 -6.64
CA PRO A 230 5.09 30.08 -6.32
C PRO A 230 5.96 30.28 -7.57
N LEU A 231 6.90 31.22 -7.52
CA LEU A 231 7.65 31.68 -8.71
C LEU A 231 8.83 30.77 -9.06
N GLU A 232 9.41 30.08 -8.09
CA GLU A 232 10.51 29.15 -8.34
C GLU A 232 10.02 27.77 -8.79
N LYS A 233 10.88 27.04 -9.51
CA LYS A 233 10.55 25.73 -10.09
C LYS A 233 10.71 24.57 -9.10
N GLY A 234 11.65 24.68 -8.16
CA GLY A 234 11.92 23.68 -7.14
C GLY A 234 11.28 24.08 -5.82
N LEU A 235 10.33 23.29 -5.35
CA LEU A 235 9.52 23.56 -4.18
C LEU A 235 9.51 22.35 -3.25
N VAL A 236 9.62 22.58 -1.95
CA VAL A 236 9.20 21.63 -0.92
C VAL A 236 7.85 22.11 -0.39
N PHE A 237 6.86 21.23 -0.32
CA PHE A 237 5.46 21.61 -0.16
C PHE A 237 4.73 20.69 0.81
N ASP A 238 3.86 21.27 1.62
CA ASP A 238 2.98 20.60 2.58
C ASP A 238 1.66 21.39 2.72
N VAL A 239 0.56 20.68 2.93
CA VAL A 239 -0.79 21.28 3.06
C VAL A 239 -1.57 20.70 4.23
N GLU A 240 -2.31 21.57 4.90
CA GLU A 240 -3.22 21.16 5.98
C GLU A 240 -4.69 21.34 5.57
N VAL A 241 -5.53 20.45 6.09
CA VAL A 241 -6.98 20.40 5.81
C VAL A 241 -7.76 20.20 7.12
N LEU A 242 -8.97 20.75 7.19
CA LEU A 242 -9.93 20.43 8.25
C LEU A 242 -10.71 19.15 7.90
N TYR A 243 -10.06 18.00 7.99
CA TYR A 243 -10.55 16.73 7.40
C TYR A 243 -11.91 16.25 7.93
N LYS A 244 -12.35 16.71 9.12
CA LYS A 244 -13.69 16.42 9.67
C LYS A 244 -14.80 17.26 9.04
N ILE A 245 -14.45 18.41 8.45
CA ILE A 245 -15.39 19.34 7.81
C ILE A 245 -15.34 19.18 6.29
N SER A 246 -14.14 19.23 5.70
CA SER A 246 -13.95 19.22 4.25
C SER A 246 -12.61 18.60 3.87
N LYS A 247 -12.53 18.15 2.61
CA LYS A 247 -11.29 17.63 2.00
C LYS A 247 -10.43 18.74 1.38
N TYR A 248 -10.94 19.97 1.30
CA TYR A 248 -10.25 21.11 0.69
C TYR A 248 -9.21 21.73 1.64
N PRO A 249 -8.14 22.32 1.09
CA PRO A 249 -7.06 22.93 1.87
C PRO A 249 -7.50 24.16 2.65
N VAL A 250 -6.95 24.32 3.86
CA VAL A 250 -7.15 25.51 4.70
C VAL A 250 -5.93 26.42 4.71
N ILE A 251 -4.73 25.84 4.89
CA ILE A 251 -3.45 26.53 4.80
C ILE A 251 -2.42 25.63 4.15
N ALA A 252 -1.41 26.21 3.52
CA ALA A 252 -0.29 25.47 2.95
C ALA A 252 1.00 26.26 3.07
N THR A 253 2.12 25.55 3.12
CA THR A 253 3.45 26.17 3.10
C THR A 253 4.31 25.57 2.01
N ALA A 254 5.11 26.41 1.34
CA ALA A 254 6.12 25.95 0.41
C ALA A 254 7.47 26.64 0.68
N TYR A 255 8.55 25.94 0.35
CA TYR A 255 9.90 26.45 0.47
C TYR A 255 10.69 26.22 -0.82
N SER A 256 11.39 27.26 -1.28
CA SER A 256 12.29 27.20 -2.44
C SER A 256 13.70 27.61 -2.03
N HIS A 257 14.66 27.48 -2.96
CA HIS A 257 16.02 27.98 -2.74
C HIS A 257 16.10 29.52 -2.57
N LYS A 258 15.01 30.25 -2.86
CA LYS A 258 14.96 31.73 -2.79
C LYS A 258 14.03 32.27 -1.73
N ALA A 259 12.92 31.62 -1.42
CA ALA A 259 11.87 32.20 -0.58
C ALA A 259 11.00 31.15 0.12
N TRP A 260 10.35 31.59 1.19
CA TRP A 260 9.22 30.89 1.81
C TRP A 260 7.91 31.36 1.18
N TYR A 261 6.90 30.50 1.22
CA TYR A 261 5.55 30.77 0.73
C TYR A 261 4.52 30.29 1.74
N GLY A 262 3.49 31.10 1.97
CA GLY A 262 2.30 30.72 2.71
C GLY A 262 1.07 30.89 1.83
N TRP A 263 0.19 29.89 1.82
CA TRP A 263 -1.12 29.95 1.18
C TRP A 263 -2.21 29.90 2.24
N VAL A 264 -3.21 30.78 2.14
CA VAL A 264 -4.38 30.78 3.01
C VAL A 264 -5.64 30.65 2.18
N SER A 265 -6.56 29.79 2.61
CA SER A 265 -7.85 29.60 1.97
C SER A 265 -8.72 30.86 2.05
N PRO A 266 -9.40 31.26 0.95
CA PRO A 266 -10.39 32.36 0.97
C PRO A 266 -11.52 32.15 1.99
N PHE A 267 -11.79 30.90 2.38
CA PHE A 267 -12.75 30.58 3.43
C PHE A 267 -12.33 31.12 4.80
N LEU A 268 -11.04 31.01 5.15
CA LEU A 268 -10.54 31.47 6.45
C LEU A 268 -10.53 33.00 6.55
N THR A 269 -10.33 33.71 5.43
CA THR A 269 -10.33 35.18 5.40
C THR A 269 -11.72 35.79 5.30
N GLY A 270 -12.78 34.97 5.18
CA GLY A 270 -14.15 35.43 5.00
C GLY A 270 -14.46 35.96 3.59
N GLU A 271 -13.59 35.71 2.61
CA GLU A 271 -13.83 36.04 1.20
C GLU A 271 -14.76 35.04 0.51
N SER A 272 -14.93 33.85 1.09
CA SER A 272 -15.86 32.82 0.62
C SER A 272 -16.61 32.18 1.79
N ASP A 273 -17.92 31.97 1.61
CA ASP A 273 -18.78 31.32 2.60
C ASP A 273 -18.62 29.79 2.61
N THR A 274 -17.97 29.21 1.60
CA THR A 274 -17.81 27.76 1.46
C THR A 274 -16.35 27.37 1.48
N LEU A 275 -16.00 26.35 2.27
CA LEU A 275 -14.65 25.76 2.26
C LEU A 275 -14.39 24.93 1.00
N ASP A 276 -15.46 24.38 0.42
CA ASP A 276 -15.37 23.53 -0.77
C ASP A 276 -15.11 24.35 -2.04
N GLY A 277 -14.25 23.81 -2.92
CA GLY A 277 -13.95 24.39 -4.24
C GLY A 277 -12.66 25.20 -4.31
N HIS A 278 -12.02 25.49 -3.16
CA HIS A 278 -10.77 26.26 -3.12
C HIS A 278 -9.55 25.34 -3.20
N LEU A 279 -8.96 25.23 -4.39
CA LEU A 279 -7.73 24.46 -4.63
C LEU A 279 -6.53 25.37 -4.85
N ILE A 280 -5.33 24.86 -4.55
CA ILE A 280 -4.09 25.63 -4.56
C ILE A 280 -3.52 25.74 -5.99
N PRO A 281 -3.35 26.95 -6.54
CA PRO A 281 -2.73 27.14 -7.86
C PRO A 281 -1.20 27.03 -7.80
N MET A 282 -0.59 26.34 -8.76
CA MET A 282 0.86 26.10 -8.84
C MET A 282 1.47 26.35 -10.25
N ASN A 283 0.64 26.56 -11.27
CA ASN A 283 1.01 26.82 -12.68
C ASN A 283 1.69 25.62 -13.39
N LEU A 284 1.24 24.40 -13.07
CA LEU A 284 1.92 23.17 -13.49
C LEU A 284 1.65 22.75 -14.95
N LYS A 285 0.67 23.38 -15.62
CA LYS A 285 0.42 23.15 -17.05
C LYS A 285 1.44 23.86 -17.93
N ASN A 286 1.89 25.03 -17.49
CA ASN A 286 2.77 25.88 -18.27
C ASN A 286 4.23 25.60 -17.95
N GLU A 287 4.54 25.37 -16.67
CA GLU A 287 5.92 25.25 -16.17
C GLU A 287 6.26 23.85 -15.68
N LYS A 288 7.49 23.40 -15.99
CA LYS A 288 8.07 22.19 -15.40
C LYS A 288 8.57 22.54 -14.00
N LYS A 289 8.01 21.89 -12.98
CA LYS A 289 8.37 22.10 -11.57
C LYS A 289 8.73 20.78 -10.89
N ILE A 290 9.60 20.85 -9.88
CA ILE A 290 9.87 19.78 -8.93
C ILE A 290 9.14 20.13 -7.64
N ILE A 291 8.28 19.22 -7.19
CA ILE A 291 7.56 19.37 -5.93
C ILE A 291 7.97 18.21 -5.03
N VAL A 292 8.71 18.53 -3.98
CA VAL A 292 9.12 17.58 -2.95
C VAL A 292 8.09 17.63 -1.83
N GLY A 293 7.59 16.48 -1.40
CA GLY A 293 6.69 16.37 -0.26
C GLY A 293 6.93 15.11 0.54
N HIS A 294 6.18 14.94 1.62
CA HIS A 294 6.19 13.71 2.40
C HIS A 294 4.80 13.09 2.36
N ASN A 295 4.66 11.93 1.71
CA ASN A 295 3.37 11.41 1.27
C ASN A 295 2.66 12.36 0.29
N VAL A 296 3.43 12.88 -0.68
CA VAL A 296 3.07 14.00 -1.58
C VAL A 296 1.76 13.81 -2.36
N SER A 297 1.27 12.57 -2.51
CA SER A 297 -0.01 12.31 -3.18
C SER A 297 -1.20 12.91 -2.42
N TYR A 298 -1.09 13.02 -1.10
CA TYR A 298 -2.08 13.69 -0.27
C TYR A 298 -2.15 15.18 -0.59
N ASP A 299 -0.99 15.83 -0.67
CA ASP A 299 -0.87 17.27 -0.96
C ASP A 299 -1.21 17.59 -2.41
N ARG A 300 -0.77 16.73 -3.35
CA ARG A 300 -1.06 16.80 -4.78
C ARG A 300 -2.57 16.89 -5.04
N ALA A 301 -3.37 16.16 -4.27
CA ALA A 301 -4.82 16.18 -4.40
C ALA A 301 -5.46 17.52 -3.99
N ARG A 302 -4.70 18.48 -3.46
CA ARG A 302 -5.16 19.84 -3.12
C ARG A 302 -4.70 20.91 -4.10
N ILE A 303 -3.98 20.52 -5.15
CA ILE A 303 -3.49 21.42 -6.20
C ILE A 303 -4.50 21.49 -7.34
N SER A 304 -4.88 22.71 -7.75
CA SER A 304 -5.92 22.93 -8.77
C SER A 304 -5.48 22.48 -10.17
N ASP A 305 -4.18 22.61 -10.48
CA ASP A 305 -3.62 22.24 -11.78
C ASP A 305 -3.75 20.74 -12.12
N GLU A 306 -3.85 19.88 -11.09
CA GLU A 306 -3.93 18.42 -11.24
C GLU A 306 -5.32 17.92 -11.66
N TYR A 307 -6.35 18.76 -11.52
CA TYR A 307 -7.70 18.45 -11.97
C TYR A 307 -7.94 18.96 -13.40
N ASN A 308 -7.08 18.51 -14.33
CA ASN A 308 -7.20 18.83 -15.75
C ASN A 308 -6.90 17.60 -16.62
N LEU A 309 -7.55 17.52 -17.78
CA LEU A 309 -7.28 16.45 -18.77
C LEU A 309 -5.88 16.56 -19.38
N THR A 310 -5.34 17.77 -19.45
CA THR A 310 -3.96 17.99 -19.90
C THR A 310 -3.02 17.64 -18.77
N GLN A 311 -2.09 16.72 -19.06
CA GLN A 311 -1.13 16.23 -18.09
C GLN A 311 -0.26 17.37 -17.51
N SER A 312 -0.14 17.38 -16.18
CA SER A 312 0.74 18.28 -15.44
C SER A 312 2.21 18.05 -15.81
N LYS A 313 2.98 19.14 -15.88
CA LYS A 313 4.44 19.10 -16.08
C LYS A 313 5.21 19.00 -14.76
N ALA A 314 4.53 18.85 -13.62
CA ALA A 314 5.18 18.69 -12.33
C ALA A 314 5.79 17.30 -12.15
N PHE A 315 7.00 17.24 -11.59
CA PHE A 315 7.61 16.01 -11.12
C PHE A 315 7.55 16.01 -9.59
N TYR A 316 6.66 15.19 -9.03
CA TYR A 316 6.52 15.02 -7.60
C TYR A 316 7.54 14.01 -7.07
N LEU A 317 8.33 14.42 -6.08
CA LEU A 317 9.30 13.59 -5.38
C LEU A 317 8.84 13.36 -3.95
N ASP A 318 8.45 12.13 -3.65
CA ASP A 318 7.97 11.76 -2.33
C ASP A 318 9.11 11.25 -1.45
N THR A 319 9.43 12.01 -0.41
CA THR A 319 10.45 11.63 0.58
C THR A 319 10.10 10.35 1.34
N MET A 320 8.81 10.04 1.53
CA MET A 320 8.39 8.78 2.12
C MET A 320 8.75 7.60 1.21
N SER A 321 8.42 7.68 -0.08
CA SER A 321 8.75 6.65 -1.07
C SER A 321 10.26 6.48 -1.26
N LEU A 322 11.01 7.59 -1.31
CA LEU A 322 12.47 7.55 -1.37
C LEU A 322 13.06 6.88 -0.12
N HIS A 323 12.54 7.21 1.07
CA HIS A 323 12.92 6.56 2.32
C HIS A 323 12.65 5.05 2.28
N VAL A 324 11.46 4.64 1.80
CA VAL A 324 11.12 3.22 1.70
C VAL A 324 12.09 2.47 0.79
N ALA A 325 12.55 3.09 -0.30
CA ALA A 325 13.54 2.49 -1.19
C ALA A 325 14.93 2.34 -0.54
N VAL A 326 15.33 3.25 0.35
CA VAL A 326 16.67 3.28 0.96
C VAL A 326 16.74 2.53 2.29
N SER A 327 15.75 2.73 3.17
CA SER A 327 15.76 2.30 4.57
C SER A 327 14.38 1.81 5.04
N GLY A 328 13.49 1.44 4.11
CA GLY A 328 12.17 0.94 4.44
C GLY A 328 12.20 -0.43 5.14
N MET A 329 11.15 -0.74 5.89
CA MET A 329 10.98 -2.03 6.57
C MET A 329 9.78 -2.80 6.04
N CYS A 330 9.85 -4.13 6.08
CA CYS A 330 8.74 -5.00 5.71
C CYS A 330 7.60 -4.94 6.76
N SER A 331 6.36 -5.22 6.36
CA SER A 331 5.19 -5.17 7.25
C SER A 331 5.33 -6.03 8.51
N ARG A 332 5.97 -7.21 8.38
CA ARG A 332 6.23 -8.12 9.52
C ARG A 332 7.21 -7.54 10.54
N GLN A 333 8.11 -6.66 10.12
CA GLN A 333 9.14 -6.06 10.99
C GLN A 333 8.59 -4.87 11.81
N ARG A 334 7.51 -4.22 11.35
CA ARG A 334 6.94 -3.02 12.00
C ARG A 334 6.60 -3.25 13.48
N GLY A 335 5.99 -4.41 13.80
CA GLY A 335 5.62 -4.74 15.17
C GLY A 335 6.85 -4.89 16.08
N THR A 336 7.89 -5.58 15.61
CA THR A 336 9.15 -5.74 16.32
C THR A 336 9.87 -4.40 16.48
N TRP A 337 9.92 -3.57 15.44
CA TRP A 337 10.55 -2.25 15.47
C TRP A 337 9.87 -1.31 16.47
N MET A 338 8.53 -1.32 16.56
CA MET A 338 7.81 -0.53 17.56
C MET A 338 8.15 -0.95 18.99
N ARG A 339 8.29 -2.25 19.25
CA ARG A 339 8.73 -2.76 20.56
C ARG A 339 10.16 -2.32 20.85
N TYR A 340 11.07 -2.54 19.91
CA TYR A 340 12.47 -2.11 20.01
C TYR A 340 12.60 -0.61 20.32
N ARG A 341 11.87 0.25 19.61
CA ARG A 341 11.90 1.70 19.85
C ARG A 341 11.37 2.05 21.23
N LYS A 342 10.26 1.43 21.67
CA LYS A 342 9.70 1.66 23.00
C LYS A 342 10.70 1.31 24.09
N PHE A 343 11.36 0.16 23.99
CA PHE A 343 12.44 -0.22 24.91
C PHE A 343 13.60 0.78 24.89
N LYS A 344 14.02 1.24 23.70
CA LYS A 344 15.09 2.25 23.57
C LYS A 344 14.71 3.61 24.18
N GLU A 345 13.44 4.01 24.08
CA GLU A 345 12.92 5.24 24.69
C GLU A 345 12.88 5.12 26.22
N GLU A 346 12.39 3.99 26.74
CA GLU A 346 12.37 3.68 28.18
C GLU A 346 13.78 3.62 28.78
N GLU A 347 14.73 2.94 28.12
CA GLU A 347 16.13 2.91 28.54
C GLU A 347 16.80 4.29 28.50
N GLY A 348 16.49 5.13 27.50
CA GLY A 348 17.04 6.49 27.42
C GLY A 348 16.56 7.42 28.53
N GLU A 349 15.33 7.22 29.01
CA GLU A 349 14.77 7.95 30.15
C GLU A 349 15.28 7.39 31.49
N GLU A 350 15.37 6.06 31.64
CA GLU A 350 15.90 5.41 32.84
C GLU A 350 17.41 5.64 32.99
N SER A 351 18.21 5.53 31.93
CA SER A 351 19.66 5.78 32.00
C SER A 351 19.99 7.25 32.29
N GLY A 352 19.14 8.20 31.87
CA GLY A 352 19.24 9.60 32.29
C GLY A 352 19.04 9.77 33.80
N SER A 353 18.02 9.12 34.37
CA SER A 353 17.71 9.12 35.80
C SER A 353 18.76 8.36 36.64
N LEU A 354 19.17 7.17 36.20
CA LEU A 354 20.11 6.31 36.91
C LEU A 354 21.54 6.84 36.81
N ALA A 355 21.96 7.44 35.69
CA ALA A 355 23.26 8.10 35.59
C ALA A 355 23.35 9.34 36.49
N GLN A 356 22.26 10.13 36.58
CA GLN A 356 22.16 11.24 37.54
C GLN A 356 22.26 10.74 38.99
N LEU A 357 21.53 9.68 39.34
CA LEU A 357 21.57 9.05 40.67
C LEU A 357 22.93 8.39 40.99
N ARG A 358 23.62 7.82 40.00
CA ARG A 358 24.99 7.27 40.13
C ARG A 358 26.01 8.37 40.40
N THR A 359 25.84 9.57 39.83
CA THR A 359 26.72 10.72 40.07
C THR A 359 26.45 11.45 41.39
N GLU A 360 25.19 11.44 41.88
CA GLU A 360 24.78 12.16 43.09
C GLU A 360 24.86 11.32 44.38
N SER A 361 25.04 9.99 44.28
CA SER A 361 25.12 9.09 45.45
C SER A 361 26.55 9.02 46.05
N ASN A 362 26.69 9.43 47.32
CA ASN A 362 27.98 9.44 48.05
C ASN A 362 28.24 8.22 48.96
N SER A 363 27.33 7.24 49.03
CA SER A 363 27.51 6.04 49.86
C SER A 363 28.01 4.83 49.04
N GLU A 364 29.14 4.24 49.44
CA GLU A 364 29.78 3.09 48.78
C GLU A 364 28.88 1.87 48.60
N SER A 365 28.04 1.56 49.60
CA SER A 365 27.14 0.39 49.56
C SER A 365 26.01 0.48 48.54
N LEU A 366 25.59 1.69 48.17
CA LEU A 366 24.57 1.93 47.12
C LEU A 366 25.19 1.92 45.72
N LYS A 367 26.48 2.28 45.58
CA LYS A 367 27.22 2.16 44.32
C LYS A 367 27.40 0.70 43.92
N GLU A 368 27.79 -0.17 44.86
CA GLU A 368 27.93 -1.62 44.60
C GLU A 368 26.61 -2.30 44.17
N LEU A 369 25.46 -1.85 44.68
CA LEU A 369 24.14 -2.36 44.27
C LEU A 369 23.71 -1.83 42.88
N LEU A 370 24.11 -0.62 42.52
CA LEU A 370 23.86 0.01 41.21
C LEU A 370 24.79 -0.49 40.10
N ASP A 371 25.94 -1.09 40.46
CA ASP A 371 26.92 -1.68 39.54
C ASP A 371 26.70 -3.20 39.31
N ASN A 372 25.53 -3.72 39.68
CA ASN A 372 25.18 -5.12 39.45
C ASN A 372 24.85 -5.39 37.97
N PRO A 373 25.61 -6.26 37.25
CA PRO A 373 25.42 -6.51 35.82
C PRO A 373 24.09 -7.19 35.46
N SER A 374 23.31 -7.65 36.45
CA SER A 374 21.95 -8.14 36.26
C SER A 374 20.90 -7.03 36.09
N LEU A 375 21.24 -5.77 36.35
CA LEU A 375 20.38 -4.60 36.17
C LEU A 375 20.59 -3.90 34.82
N ASP A 376 21.58 -4.32 34.04
CA ASP A 376 21.82 -3.76 32.72
C ASP A 376 20.77 -4.31 31.74
N ALA A 377 19.81 -3.46 31.38
CA ALA A 377 18.78 -3.70 30.36
C ALA A 377 19.36 -4.03 28.96
N ASP A 378 20.68 -3.87 28.79
CA ASP A 378 21.47 -4.15 27.59
C ASP A 378 21.20 -5.54 26.99
N ASP A 379 20.84 -6.56 27.77
CA ASP A 379 20.65 -7.93 27.26
C ASP A 379 19.38 -8.07 26.40
N LYS A 380 18.33 -7.28 26.65
CA LYS A 380 17.09 -7.32 25.84
C LYS A 380 17.21 -6.50 24.58
N LEU A 381 17.74 -5.28 24.64
CA LEU A 381 17.95 -4.46 23.44
C LEU A 381 18.94 -5.12 22.49
N SER A 382 20.02 -5.71 23.03
CA SER A 382 20.96 -6.51 22.24
C SER A 382 20.30 -7.74 21.65
N SER A 383 19.41 -8.45 22.37
CA SER A 383 18.67 -9.60 21.80
C SER A 383 17.82 -9.22 20.58
N PHE A 384 17.11 -8.08 20.60
CA PHE A 384 16.35 -7.60 19.42
C PHE A 384 17.25 -7.34 18.22
N LEU A 385 18.46 -6.82 18.47
CA LEU A 385 19.42 -6.44 17.44
C LEU A 385 20.25 -7.62 16.93
N ILE A 386 20.38 -8.67 17.75
CA ILE A 386 20.92 -9.97 17.33
C ILE A 386 19.91 -10.67 16.43
N ASP A 387 18.63 -10.67 16.81
CA ASP A 387 17.55 -11.31 16.06
C ASP A 387 17.24 -10.58 14.75
N ASP A 388 17.24 -9.23 14.75
CA ASP A 388 17.04 -8.41 13.55
C ASP A 388 17.96 -7.16 13.56
N PRO A 389 19.19 -7.27 13.02
CA PRO A 389 20.14 -6.16 12.95
C PRO A 389 19.63 -4.95 12.15
N TRP A 390 18.68 -5.15 11.23
CA TRP A 390 18.14 -4.11 10.35
C TRP A 390 17.24 -3.11 11.08
N LEU A 391 16.85 -3.39 12.33
CA LEU A 391 16.10 -2.45 13.17
C LEU A 391 16.88 -1.17 13.47
N ARG A 392 18.22 -1.18 13.38
CA ARG A 392 19.06 0.02 13.55
C ARG A 392 19.03 0.94 12.34
N THR A 393 18.89 0.37 11.15
CA THR A 393 19.08 1.05 9.85
C THR A 393 17.77 1.29 9.12
N SER A 394 16.63 1.08 9.80
CA SER A 394 15.29 1.27 9.23
C SER A 394 14.40 2.09 10.16
N SER A 395 13.35 2.67 9.59
CA SER A 395 12.33 3.39 10.36
C SER A 395 10.93 3.23 9.77
N LEU A 396 9.91 3.59 10.56
CA LEU A 396 8.55 3.74 10.05
C LEU A 396 8.45 4.91 9.06
N ASN A 397 7.39 4.89 8.26
CA ASN A 397 7.24 5.77 7.11
C ASN A 397 6.86 7.22 7.44
N GLY A 398 6.27 7.50 8.62
CA GLY A 398 5.80 8.86 8.94
C GLY A 398 6.95 9.86 9.12
N LEU A 399 6.73 11.13 8.73
CA LEU A 399 7.75 12.19 8.71
C LEU A 399 8.52 12.28 10.03
N LYS A 400 7.83 12.21 11.18
CA LYS A 400 8.45 12.20 12.51
C LYS A 400 9.52 11.11 12.66
N TYR A 401 9.27 9.91 12.15
CA TYR A 401 10.19 8.79 12.24
C TYR A 401 11.32 8.91 11.22
N VAL A 402 11.00 9.29 9.99
CA VAL A 402 11.97 9.43 8.91
C VAL A 402 12.95 10.59 9.20
N ALA A 403 12.44 11.74 9.65
CA ALA A 403 13.24 12.90 10.02
C ALA A 403 14.14 12.62 11.24
N ASN A 404 13.64 11.88 12.23
CA ASN A 404 14.46 11.45 13.35
C ASN A 404 15.55 10.46 12.92
N HIS A 405 15.22 9.52 12.02
CA HIS A 405 16.14 8.49 11.58
C HIS A 405 17.28 9.05 10.70
N HIS A 406 16.95 9.87 9.71
CA HIS A 406 17.92 10.40 8.73
C HIS A 406 18.61 11.69 9.20
N CYS A 407 17.91 12.52 9.98
CA CYS A 407 18.38 13.87 10.32
C CYS A 407 18.51 14.10 11.83
N GLY A 408 18.09 13.17 12.69
CA GLY A 408 18.06 13.36 14.14
C GLY A 408 17.04 14.40 14.63
N ILE A 409 16.10 14.79 13.76
CA ILE A 409 15.12 15.85 14.04
C ILE A 409 13.92 15.24 14.80
N LYS A 410 13.62 15.77 15.99
CA LYS A 410 12.44 15.38 16.78
C LYS A 410 11.28 16.33 16.52
N LEU A 411 10.29 15.88 15.74
CA LEU A 411 9.05 16.63 15.50
C LEU A 411 8.05 16.47 16.66
N LYS A 412 7.43 17.58 17.06
CA LYS A 412 6.39 17.65 18.10
C LYS A 412 5.05 17.20 17.51
N LYS A 413 4.23 16.49 18.31
CA LYS A 413 2.94 15.92 17.86
C LYS A 413 1.72 16.84 18.06
N GLU A 414 1.75 17.66 19.10
CA GLU A 414 0.54 18.27 19.69
C GLU A 414 -0.14 19.31 18.79
N THR A 415 0.61 20.04 17.97
CA THR A 415 0.07 21.12 17.13
C THR A 415 -0.78 20.61 15.96
N ARG A 416 -0.51 19.39 15.47
CA ARG A 416 -1.28 18.78 14.38
C ARG A 416 -2.72 18.47 14.79
N ASP A 417 -2.94 18.15 16.06
CA ASP A 417 -4.25 17.73 16.55
C ASP A 417 -5.30 18.87 16.47
N ILE A 418 -4.86 20.13 16.31
CA ILE A 418 -5.73 21.29 16.11
C ILE A 418 -6.52 21.17 14.79
N PHE A 419 -5.94 20.58 13.74
CA PHE A 419 -6.64 20.37 12.45
C PHE A 419 -7.73 19.28 12.53
N GLU A 420 -7.85 18.59 13.67
CA GLU A 420 -8.97 17.69 13.95
C GLU A 420 -10.21 18.43 14.46
N THR A 421 -10.15 19.74 14.65
CA THR A 421 -11.28 20.52 15.14
C THR A 421 -12.43 20.59 14.11
N THR A 422 -13.63 20.83 14.60
CA THR A 422 -14.80 21.15 13.77
C THR A 422 -15.09 22.65 13.73
N ASN A 423 -14.29 23.48 14.42
CA ASN A 423 -14.46 24.92 14.49
C ASN A 423 -13.32 25.65 13.76
N PRO A 424 -13.57 26.25 12.58
CA PRO A 424 -12.56 26.99 11.83
C PRO A 424 -11.94 28.17 12.60
N GLN A 425 -12.65 28.74 13.57
CA GLN A 425 -12.16 29.88 14.34
C GLN A 425 -10.88 29.55 15.13
N GLU A 426 -10.72 28.30 15.56
CA GLU A 426 -9.50 27.87 16.27
C GLU A 426 -8.24 27.97 15.39
N ILE A 427 -8.38 27.76 14.08
CA ILE A 427 -7.28 27.95 13.13
C ILE A 427 -6.97 29.43 12.95
N ILE A 428 -7.99 30.29 12.92
CA ILE A 428 -7.83 31.74 12.75
C ILE A 428 -7.13 32.32 13.98
N ASP A 429 -7.55 31.90 15.17
CA ASP A 429 -7.02 32.39 16.44
C ASP A 429 -5.56 31.97 16.66
N ASP A 430 -5.18 30.75 16.25
CA ASP A 430 -3.81 30.21 16.38
C ASP A 430 -2.99 30.25 15.08
N PHE A 431 -3.40 31.07 14.11
CA PHE A 431 -2.85 31.06 12.74
C PHE A 431 -1.32 31.13 12.66
N GLN A 432 -0.69 31.99 13.47
CA GLN A 432 0.77 32.18 13.42
C GLN A 432 1.54 30.91 13.84
N ASN A 433 1.06 30.22 14.87
CA ASN A 433 1.69 29.00 15.37
C ASN A 433 1.47 27.86 14.38
N LEU A 434 0.26 27.73 13.82
CA LEU A 434 -0.06 26.72 12.82
C LEU A 434 0.75 26.89 11.52
N MET A 435 0.88 28.11 11.00
CA MET A 435 1.74 28.36 9.83
C MET A 435 3.21 28.07 10.10
N THR A 436 3.70 28.40 11.30
CA THR A 436 5.08 28.09 11.71
C THR A 436 5.29 26.59 11.86
N TYR A 437 4.28 25.85 12.35
CA TYR A 437 4.27 24.40 12.39
C TYR A 437 4.40 23.79 10.99
N CYS A 438 3.54 24.20 10.05
CA CYS A 438 3.60 23.73 8.66
C CYS A 438 4.95 24.03 8.01
N ALA A 439 5.48 25.25 8.21
CA ALA A 439 6.81 25.61 7.70
C ALA A 439 7.94 24.78 8.34
N THR A 440 7.79 24.37 9.61
CA THR A 440 8.74 23.48 10.27
C THR A 440 8.70 22.07 9.66
N ASP A 441 7.51 21.55 9.34
CA ASP A 441 7.36 20.27 8.66
C ASP A 441 7.91 20.30 7.23
N VAL A 442 7.72 21.41 6.49
CA VAL A 442 8.37 21.64 5.18
C VAL A 442 9.89 21.68 5.31
N SER A 443 10.42 22.37 6.31
CA SER A 443 11.87 22.41 6.58
C SER A 443 12.42 21.02 6.89
N ALA A 444 11.74 20.24 7.74
CA ALA A 444 12.12 18.86 8.04
C ALA A 444 12.05 17.96 6.81
N THR A 445 11.02 18.12 5.97
CA THR A 445 10.87 17.40 4.69
C THR A 445 12.01 17.72 3.74
N TYR A 446 12.43 18.99 3.63
CA TYR A 446 13.61 19.37 2.84
C TYR A 446 14.88 18.70 3.38
N GLN A 447 15.11 18.70 4.69
CA GLN A 447 16.29 18.06 5.29
C GLN A 447 16.33 16.55 5.02
N VAL A 448 15.17 15.89 5.12
CA VAL A 448 15.04 14.47 4.74
C VAL A 448 15.36 14.28 3.27
N PHE A 449 14.79 15.10 2.38
CA PHE A 449 15.06 15.05 0.95
C PHE A 449 16.56 15.19 0.64
N TYR A 450 17.22 16.18 1.25
CA TYR A 450 18.64 16.47 1.09
C TYR A 450 19.53 15.26 1.45
N LYS A 451 19.13 14.45 2.44
CA LYS A 451 19.84 13.22 2.83
C LYS A 451 19.47 12.02 1.96
N VAL A 452 18.19 11.76 1.80
CA VAL A 452 17.67 10.51 1.23
C VAL A 452 17.78 10.49 -0.29
N TYR A 453 17.59 11.63 -0.98
CA TYR A 453 17.64 11.65 -2.45
C TYR A 453 19.02 11.24 -3.01
N PRO A 454 20.16 11.76 -2.50
CA PRO A 454 21.48 11.27 -2.92
C PRO A 454 21.72 9.79 -2.60
N GLU A 455 21.23 9.28 -1.46
CA GLU A 455 21.35 7.86 -1.11
C GLU A 455 20.54 6.97 -2.05
N PHE A 456 19.32 7.37 -2.38
CA PHE A 456 18.48 6.71 -3.38
C PHE A 456 19.18 6.65 -4.73
N ARG A 457 19.80 7.76 -5.19
CA ARG A 457 20.55 7.80 -6.46
C ARG A 457 21.82 6.93 -6.43
N LYS A 458 22.43 6.69 -5.27
CA LYS A 458 23.55 5.73 -5.13
C LYS A 458 23.07 4.28 -5.16
N LEU A 459 21.96 3.98 -4.48
CA LEU A 459 21.39 2.64 -4.41
C LEU A 459 20.77 2.21 -5.75
N VAL A 460 20.11 3.15 -6.45
CA VAL A 460 19.45 2.94 -7.73
C VAL A 460 20.02 3.92 -8.78
N PRO A 461 21.23 3.64 -9.30
CA PRO A 461 21.96 4.60 -10.14
C PRO A 461 21.37 4.75 -11.55
N HIS A 462 20.60 3.78 -12.03
CA HIS A 462 20.08 3.81 -13.39
C HIS A 462 19.05 4.94 -13.56
N PRO A 463 19.20 5.84 -14.55
CA PRO A 463 18.36 7.03 -14.69
C PRO A 463 16.89 6.69 -14.93
N VAL A 464 16.59 5.58 -15.62
CA VAL A 464 15.20 5.14 -15.85
C VAL A 464 14.42 4.96 -14.56
N SER A 465 15.04 4.46 -13.50
CA SER A 465 14.34 4.24 -12.23
C SER A 465 13.89 5.57 -11.62
N THR A 466 14.70 6.62 -11.72
CA THR A 466 14.32 7.97 -11.26
C THR A 466 13.35 8.64 -12.24
N ALA A 467 13.55 8.47 -13.55
CA ALA A 467 12.63 8.99 -14.58
C ALA A 467 11.23 8.39 -14.46
N ALA A 468 11.13 7.10 -14.11
CA ALA A 468 9.87 6.40 -13.92
C ALA A 468 9.04 7.01 -12.78
N LEU A 469 9.68 7.52 -11.72
CA LEU A 469 8.98 8.18 -10.62
C LEU A 469 8.13 9.36 -11.09
N ARG A 470 8.63 10.13 -12.07
CA ARG A 470 7.87 11.22 -12.69
C ARG A 470 6.56 10.71 -13.27
N HIS A 471 6.62 9.67 -14.09
CA HIS A 471 5.44 9.11 -14.75
C HIS A 471 4.46 8.47 -13.75
N LEU A 472 4.97 7.71 -12.77
CA LEU A 472 4.14 7.09 -11.73
C LEU A 472 3.41 8.15 -10.90
N SER A 473 4.10 9.24 -10.54
CA SER A 473 3.55 10.33 -9.74
C SER A 473 2.51 11.19 -10.46
N GLN A 474 2.36 11.05 -11.79
CA GLN A 474 1.44 11.82 -12.63
C GLN A 474 0.18 11.04 -13.03
N SER A 475 0.01 9.82 -12.52
CA SER A 475 -1.17 9.00 -12.79
C SER A 475 -2.44 9.77 -12.38
N PHE A 476 -3.48 9.73 -13.22
CA PHE A 476 -4.79 10.32 -12.94
C PHE A 476 -5.89 9.37 -13.41
N LEU A 477 -7.05 9.44 -12.75
CA LEU A 477 -8.21 8.61 -13.02
C LEU A 477 -9.35 9.51 -13.48
N PRO A 478 -9.69 9.54 -14.78
CA PRO A 478 -10.78 10.37 -15.26
C PRO A 478 -12.12 9.79 -14.80
N THR A 479 -12.90 10.61 -14.11
CA THR A 479 -14.30 10.32 -13.76
C THR A 479 -15.23 11.28 -14.50
N ASN A 480 -16.52 10.99 -14.47
CA ASN A 480 -17.56 11.89 -14.98
C ASN A 480 -18.64 12.04 -13.89
N GLY A 481 -19.65 12.90 -14.12
CA GLY A 481 -20.72 13.12 -13.15
C GLY A 481 -21.63 11.91 -12.87
N THR A 482 -21.43 10.78 -13.58
CA THR A 482 -22.14 9.52 -13.27
C THR A 482 -21.45 8.72 -12.16
N TRP A 483 -20.25 9.16 -11.73
CA TRP A 483 -19.49 8.51 -10.68
C TRP A 483 -20.18 8.63 -9.32
N GLU A 484 -20.74 9.80 -9.00
CA GLU A 484 -21.54 10.03 -7.79
C GLU A 484 -22.81 9.17 -7.79
N ASP A 485 -23.47 9.04 -8.95
CA ASP A 485 -24.61 8.15 -9.13
C ASP A 485 -24.23 6.68 -8.96
N TYR A 486 -23.05 6.28 -9.44
CA TYR A 486 -22.53 4.93 -9.24
C TYR A 486 -22.27 4.62 -7.76
N ILE A 487 -21.62 5.54 -7.03
CA ILE A 487 -21.38 5.39 -5.58
C ILE A 487 -22.71 5.27 -4.84
N THR A 488 -23.64 6.19 -5.10
CA THR A 488 -24.95 6.22 -4.42
C THR A 488 -25.74 4.94 -4.69
N ARG A 489 -25.79 4.48 -5.93
CA ARG A 489 -26.48 3.21 -6.28
C ARG A 489 -25.82 2.00 -5.61
N THR A 490 -24.49 1.95 -5.59
CA THR A 490 -23.76 0.83 -4.98
C THR A 490 -24.00 0.78 -3.48
N GLU A 491 -23.99 1.93 -2.81
CA GLU A 491 -24.29 2.04 -1.37
C GLU A 491 -25.75 1.64 -1.08
N ASN A 492 -26.71 2.14 -1.85
CA ASN A 492 -28.12 1.76 -1.69
C ASN A 492 -28.33 0.26 -1.86
N MET A 493 -27.73 -0.36 -2.88
CA MET A 493 -27.80 -1.81 -3.08
C MET A 493 -27.20 -2.60 -1.90
N TYR A 494 -26.09 -2.11 -1.33
CA TYR A 494 -25.48 -2.71 -0.15
C TYR A 494 -26.42 -2.61 1.06
N GLN A 495 -26.96 -1.42 1.34
CA GLN A 495 -27.87 -1.19 2.45
C GLN A 495 -29.17 -2.01 2.32
N GLU A 496 -29.78 -2.04 1.13
CA GLU A 496 -30.96 -2.88 0.85
C GLU A 496 -30.69 -4.37 1.09
N SER A 497 -29.50 -4.85 0.72
CA SER A 497 -29.07 -6.23 0.98
C SER A 497 -28.93 -6.51 2.47
N VAL A 498 -28.28 -5.60 3.22
CA VAL A 498 -28.15 -5.69 4.68
C VAL A 498 -29.51 -5.71 5.35
N GLU A 499 -30.39 -4.77 5.01
CA GLU A 499 -31.75 -4.68 5.56
C GLU A 499 -32.57 -5.94 5.25
N THR A 500 -32.46 -6.47 4.03
CA THR A 500 -33.12 -7.71 3.61
C THR A 500 -32.65 -8.90 4.42
N ILE A 501 -31.34 -9.05 4.62
CA ILE A 501 -30.75 -10.13 5.42
C ILE A 501 -31.21 -10.01 6.88
N GLU A 502 -31.15 -8.80 7.46
CA GLU A 502 -31.59 -8.58 8.84
C GLU A 502 -33.08 -8.84 9.02
N ARG A 503 -33.93 -8.40 8.08
CA ARG A 503 -35.37 -8.66 8.12
C ARG A 503 -35.66 -10.15 8.06
N ASN A 504 -35.05 -10.88 7.12
CA ASN A 504 -35.22 -12.33 7.01
C ASN A 504 -34.77 -13.04 8.31
N LEU A 505 -33.65 -12.61 8.89
CA LEU A 505 -33.14 -13.16 10.14
C LEU A 505 -34.07 -12.86 11.33
N LYS A 506 -34.64 -11.65 11.41
CA LYS A 506 -35.65 -11.26 12.41
C LYS A 506 -36.93 -12.08 12.24
N GLU A 507 -37.37 -12.35 11.02
CA GLU A 507 -38.52 -13.22 10.72
C GLU A 507 -38.25 -14.67 11.16
N MET A 508 -37.07 -15.22 10.87
CA MET A 508 -36.66 -16.55 11.32
C MET A 508 -36.62 -16.63 12.85
N CYS A 509 -36.04 -15.63 13.50
CA CYS A 509 -36.01 -15.52 14.96
C CYS A 509 -37.43 -15.53 15.56
N LYS A 510 -38.37 -14.78 14.96
CA LYS A 510 -39.79 -14.77 15.37
C LYS A 510 -40.45 -16.14 15.19
N LYS A 511 -40.15 -16.86 14.10
CA LYS A 511 -40.65 -18.23 13.89
C LYS A 511 -40.11 -19.18 14.95
N VAL A 512 -38.81 -19.14 15.23
CA VAL A 512 -38.17 -19.99 16.25
C VAL A 512 -38.75 -19.70 17.64
N VAL A 513 -38.85 -18.44 18.06
CA VAL A 513 -39.38 -18.12 19.40
C VAL A 513 -40.84 -18.52 19.58
N SER A 514 -41.64 -18.54 18.49
CA SER A 514 -43.03 -19.01 18.55
C SER A 514 -43.17 -20.48 18.92
N MET A 515 -42.10 -21.27 18.72
CA MET A 515 -42.08 -22.67 19.14
C MET A 515 -42.19 -22.81 20.66
N LYS A 516 -41.86 -21.78 21.47
CA LYS A 516 -41.89 -21.85 22.94
C LYS A 516 -43.23 -22.34 23.53
N ASP A 517 -44.32 -22.15 22.79
CA ASP A 517 -45.68 -22.50 23.21
C ASP A 517 -46.09 -23.93 22.77
N ASP A 518 -45.24 -24.62 21.99
CA ASP A 518 -45.45 -26.00 21.55
C ASP A 518 -45.17 -27.01 22.68
N PRO A 519 -46.17 -27.82 23.11
CA PRO A 519 -45.99 -28.82 24.16
C PRO A 519 -44.95 -29.91 23.84
N SER A 520 -44.69 -30.18 22.55
CA SER A 520 -43.79 -31.23 22.09
C SER A 520 -42.30 -30.87 22.20
N LYS A 521 -41.99 -29.59 22.46
CA LYS A 521 -40.63 -29.05 22.62
C LYS A 521 -39.66 -29.46 21.50
N PRO A 522 -39.99 -29.20 20.23
CA PRO A 522 -39.23 -29.70 19.08
C PRO A 522 -37.76 -29.23 19.07
N TRP A 523 -37.48 -28.05 19.63
CA TRP A 523 -36.13 -27.49 19.70
C TRP A 523 -35.13 -28.30 20.54
N LEU A 524 -35.59 -29.19 21.44
CA LEU A 524 -34.68 -30.05 22.20
C LEU A 524 -34.04 -31.15 21.36
N LYS A 525 -34.69 -31.57 20.28
CA LYS A 525 -34.17 -32.58 19.34
C LYS A 525 -33.33 -31.97 18.23
N ASP A 526 -33.46 -30.66 18.02
CA ASP A 526 -32.76 -29.93 16.99
C ASP A 526 -31.30 -29.63 17.43
N PRO A 527 -30.28 -30.07 16.67
CA PRO A 527 -28.88 -29.86 17.01
C PRO A 527 -28.46 -28.39 17.19
N TRP A 528 -29.11 -27.46 16.50
CA TRP A 528 -28.82 -26.03 16.55
C TRP A 528 -29.62 -25.35 17.65
N LEU A 529 -30.94 -25.54 17.65
CA LEU A 529 -31.84 -24.83 18.56
C LEU A 529 -31.73 -25.33 20.02
N SER A 530 -31.30 -26.57 20.24
CA SER A 530 -31.09 -27.12 21.59
C SER A 530 -30.00 -26.37 22.38
N GLN A 531 -29.10 -25.66 21.69
CA GLN A 531 -28.04 -24.87 22.31
C GLN A 531 -28.53 -23.53 22.89
N LEU A 532 -29.74 -23.09 22.52
CA LEU A 532 -30.30 -21.83 22.99
C LEU A 532 -30.86 -21.96 24.41
N ASP A 533 -30.79 -20.89 25.20
CA ASP A 533 -31.34 -20.85 26.56
C ASP A 533 -32.87 -20.64 26.55
N TRP A 534 -33.59 -21.76 26.44
CA TRP A 534 -35.07 -21.80 26.38
C TRP A 534 -35.77 -21.54 27.73
N THR A 535 -35.06 -21.13 28.77
CA THR A 535 -35.63 -20.88 30.10
C THR A 535 -36.65 -19.74 30.07
N ILE A 536 -37.90 -20.01 30.46
CA ILE A 536 -38.97 -19.00 30.56
C ILE A 536 -39.17 -18.64 32.02
N ILE A 537 -38.79 -17.41 32.39
CA ILE A 537 -39.03 -16.87 33.73
C ILE A 537 -40.47 -16.34 33.80
N PRO A 538 -41.30 -16.83 34.73
CA PRO A 538 -42.67 -16.35 34.90
C PRO A 538 -42.69 -14.88 35.35
N PRO A 539 -43.74 -14.11 34.99
CA PRO A 539 -43.84 -12.72 35.39
C PRO A 539 -43.82 -12.57 36.92
N LYS A 540 -42.94 -11.72 37.44
CA LYS A 540 -42.91 -11.38 38.87
C LYS A 540 -44.18 -10.60 39.21
N LEU A 541 -44.95 -11.11 40.17
CA LEU A 541 -46.17 -10.46 40.68
C LEU A 541 -45.86 -9.73 41.99
N THR A 542 -46.54 -8.61 42.22
CA THR A 542 -46.57 -7.91 43.50
C THR A 542 -47.40 -8.68 44.52
N LYS A 543 -47.35 -8.29 45.80
CA LYS A 543 -48.16 -8.89 46.88
C LYS A 543 -49.68 -8.81 46.62
N SER A 544 -50.13 -7.90 45.76
CA SER A 544 -51.54 -7.74 45.35
C SER A 544 -51.89 -8.49 44.05
N GLY A 545 -51.01 -9.35 43.54
CA GLY A 545 -51.26 -10.14 42.32
C GLY A 545 -51.08 -9.37 41.01
N THR A 546 -50.66 -8.09 41.06
CA THR A 546 -50.39 -7.29 39.84
C THR A 546 -48.94 -7.46 39.38
N PRO A 547 -48.64 -7.61 38.08
CA PRO A 547 -47.26 -7.73 37.60
C PRO A 547 -46.40 -6.51 37.96
N TYR A 548 -45.15 -6.74 38.40
CA TYR A 548 -44.19 -5.65 38.59
C TYR A 548 -43.97 -4.88 37.28
N LYS A 549 -43.95 -3.54 37.35
CA LYS A 549 -43.69 -2.65 36.21
C LYS A 549 -42.25 -2.83 35.68
N ARG A 550 -42.05 -2.65 34.37
CA ARG A 550 -40.75 -2.69 33.65
C ARG A 550 -40.04 -4.05 33.61
N GLN A 551 -40.78 -5.16 33.57
CA GLN A 551 -40.19 -6.47 33.28
C GLN A 551 -39.84 -6.58 31.79
N LYS A 552 -38.59 -6.96 31.49
CA LYS A 552 -38.13 -7.16 30.11
C LYS A 552 -38.75 -8.43 29.52
N MET A 553 -39.70 -8.25 28.61
CA MET A 553 -40.37 -9.31 27.84
C MET A 553 -40.76 -10.56 28.66
N PRO A 554 -41.70 -10.44 29.63
CA PRO A 554 -42.16 -11.57 30.42
C PRO A 554 -42.80 -12.65 29.51
N GLY A 555 -42.58 -13.94 29.83
CA GLY A 555 -43.12 -15.05 29.05
C GLY A 555 -42.31 -15.45 27.79
N TYR A 556 -41.15 -14.83 27.56
CA TYR A 556 -40.22 -15.20 26.49
C TYR A 556 -38.96 -15.93 27.02
N PRO A 557 -38.32 -16.77 26.20
CA PRO A 557 -37.04 -17.40 26.50
C PRO A 557 -35.90 -16.40 26.77
N GLU A 558 -34.92 -16.81 27.57
CA GLU A 558 -33.79 -15.97 27.96
C GLU A 558 -32.88 -15.62 26.77
N TRP A 559 -32.66 -16.55 25.84
CA TRP A 559 -31.89 -16.27 24.62
C TRP A 559 -32.53 -15.14 23.80
N TYR A 560 -33.86 -15.11 23.69
CA TYR A 560 -34.59 -14.12 22.92
C TYR A 560 -34.56 -12.75 23.61
N LYS A 561 -34.74 -12.72 24.93
CA LYS A 561 -34.61 -11.48 25.74
C LYS A 561 -33.26 -10.82 25.59
N LYS A 562 -32.18 -11.60 25.47
CA LYS A 562 -30.81 -11.10 25.30
C LYS A 562 -30.61 -10.36 23.97
N LEU A 563 -31.44 -10.63 22.95
CA LEU A 563 -31.37 -9.96 21.64
C LEU A 563 -31.92 -8.52 21.65
N PHE A 564 -32.68 -8.13 22.67
CA PHE A 564 -33.28 -6.79 22.72
C PHE A 564 -32.45 -5.82 23.55
N ALA A 565 -32.13 -4.65 22.98
CA ALA A 565 -31.68 -3.50 23.74
C ALA A 565 -32.83 -2.48 23.78
N LYS A 566 -33.37 -2.22 24.99
CA LYS A 566 -34.67 -1.52 25.15
C LYS A 566 -35.76 -2.26 24.37
N ASP A 567 -36.33 -1.64 23.34
CA ASP A 567 -37.42 -2.17 22.51
C ASP A 567 -36.97 -2.61 21.10
N GLU A 568 -35.68 -2.43 20.76
CA GLU A 568 -35.13 -2.80 19.46
C GLU A 568 -34.42 -4.15 19.50
N MET A 569 -34.71 -5.01 18.52
CA MET A 569 -34.05 -6.30 18.35
C MET A 569 -32.71 -6.11 17.63
N ASN A 570 -31.63 -6.23 18.39
CA ASN A 570 -30.25 -6.17 17.90
C ASN A 570 -29.79 -7.54 17.41
N LEU A 571 -30.34 -7.96 16.27
CA LEU A 571 -29.98 -9.21 15.63
C LEU A 571 -29.34 -8.95 14.27
N THR A 572 -28.07 -9.33 14.16
CA THR A 572 -27.23 -9.11 12.96
C THR A 572 -26.59 -10.42 12.51
N PRO A 573 -26.04 -10.50 11.29
CA PRO A 573 -25.28 -11.67 10.83
C PRO A 573 -24.12 -12.08 11.76
N ARG A 574 -23.57 -11.14 12.55
CA ARG A 574 -22.47 -11.38 13.50
C ARG A 574 -22.94 -11.87 14.88
N SER A 575 -24.23 -11.88 15.14
CA SER A 575 -24.77 -12.30 16.44
C SER A 575 -24.54 -13.79 16.65
N ARG A 576 -24.18 -14.20 17.88
CA ARG A 576 -23.90 -15.62 18.22
C ARG A 576 -25.07 -16.55 17.93
N VAL A 577 -26.30 -16.05 18.02
CA VAL A 577 -27.52 -16.82 17.75
C VAL A 577 -27.72 -17.06 16.24
N THR A 578 -27.12 -16.26 15.38
CA THR A 578 -27.36 -16.29 13.93
C THR A 578 -26.93 -17.59 13.26
N PRO A 579 -25.72 -18.15 13.50
CA PRO A 579 -25.36 -19.47 12.98
C PRO A 579 -26.34 -20.59 13.34
N LEU A 580 -26.95 -20.51 14.52
CA LEU A 580 -27.94 -21.47 15.00
C LEU A 580 -29.29 -21.28 14.31
N LEU A 581 -29.75 -20.03 14.14
CA LEU A 581 -30.99 -19.75 13.42
C LEU A 581 -30.91 -20.15 11.94
N LEU A 582 -29.74 -20.01 11.32
CA LEU A 582 -29.50 -20.35 9.92
C LEU A 582 -29.17 -21.83 9.69
N ASN A 583 -29.15 -22.66 10.74
CA ASN A 583 -28.75 -24.06 10.69
C ASN A 583 -27.39 -24.26 9.98
N LEU A 584 -26.41 -23.42 10.30
CA LEU A 584 -25.09 -23.49 9.66
C LEU A 584 -24.42 -24.82 10.01
N SER A 585 -23.83 -25.46 9.00
CA SER A 585 -23.06 -26.69 9.16
C SER A 585 -21.65 -26.48 8.65
N TRP A 586 -20.71 -27.23 9.22
CA TRP A 586 -19.33 -27.29 8.78
C TRP A 586 -18.95 -28.75 8.55
N GLU A 587 -18.34 -29.06 7.40
CA GLU A 587 -18.03 -30.45 7.00
C GLU A 587 -19.28 -31.37 7.04
N GLY A 588 -20.45 -30.80 6.73
CA GLY A 588 -21.75 -31.50 6.78
C GLY A 588 -22.31 -31.72 8.19
N LYS A 589 -21.65 -31.21 9.24
CA LYS A 589 -22.04 -31.42 10.64
C LYS A 589 -22.52 -30.11 11.30
N PRO A 590 -23.52 -30.14 12.20
CA PRO A 590 -23.99 -28.95 12.92
C PRO A 590 -22.88 -28.26 13.72
N VAL A 591 -22.90 -26.93 13.75
CA VAL A 591 -21.95 -26.14 14.56
C VAL A 591 -22.45 -25.95 15.99
N TYR A 592 -21.51 -25.96 16.93
CA TYR A 592 -21.73 -25.80 18.36
C TYR A 592 -20.86 -24.68 18.92
N TRP A 593 -21.40 -23.84 19.81
CA TRP A 593 -20.60 -22.81 20.47
C TRP A 593 -20.10 -23.26 21.84
N ILE A 594 -18.79 -23.14 22.06
CA ILE A 594 -18.13 -23.35 23.35
C ILE A 594 -17.45 -22.04 23.76
N ASP A 595 -17.75 -21.48 24.94
CA ASP A 595 -17.25 -20.15 25.32
C ASP A 595 -15.71 -20.02 25.36
N THR A 596 -15.00 -21.12 25.60
CA THR A 596 -13.53 -21.16 25.63
C THR A 596 -12.88 -21.31 24.25
N TYR A 597 -13.55 -21.98 23.31
CA TYR A 597 -12.96 -22.39 22.03
C TYR A 597 -13.67 -21.81 20.80
N GLY A 598 -14.82 -21.18 20.97
CA GLY A 598 -15.65 -20.64 19.90
C GLY A 598 -16.51 -21.70 19.21
N TRP A 599 -16.71 -21.55 17.89
CA TRP A 599 -17.51 -22.47 17.08
C TRP A 599 -16.74 -23.76 16.79
N CYS A 600 -17.35 -24.89 17.16
CA CYS A 600 -16.85 -26.25 17.02
C CYS A 600 -17.89 -27.10 16.27
N PHE A 601 -17.54 -28.33 15.90
CA PHE A 601 -18.50 -29.32 15.39
C PHE A 601 -18.14 -30.68 15.98
N LEU A 602 -19.15 -31.54 16.16
CA LEU A 602 -18.96 -32.87 16.73
C LEU A 602 -18.47 -33.83 15.67
N VAL A 603 -17.50 -34.68 16.02
CA VAL A 603 -16.89 -35.67 15.13
C VAL A 603 -16.94 -37.02 15.85
N GLU A 604 -17.24 -38.09 15.11
CA GLU A 604 -17.21 -39.45 15.65
C GLU A 604 -15.77 -39.86 15.94
N LEU A 605 -15.56 -40.73 16.94
CA LEU A 605 -14.22 -41.05 17.43
C LEU A 605 -13.30 -41.69 16.36
N ASP A 606 -13.89 -42.37 15.39
CA ASP A 606 -13.22 -43.01 14.25
C ASP A 606 -12.72 -42.02 13.18
N GLU A 607 -13.31 -40.82 13.12
CA GLU A 607 -12.94 -39.80 12.13
C GLU A 607 -11.86 -38.82 12.63
N ILE A 608 -11.44 -38.91 13.90
CA ILE A 608 -10.52 -37.95 14.54
C ILE A 608 -9.19 -37.83 13.78
N GLU A 609 -8.58 -38.94 13.38
CA GLU A 609 -7.28 -38.92 12.68
C GLU A 609 -7.38 -38.21 11.32
N THR A 610 -8.50 -38.42 10.62
CA THR A 610 -8.81 -37.73 9.36
C THR A 610 -8.87 -36.22 9.58
N PHE A 611 -9.56 -35.74 10.61
CA PHE A 611 -9.66 -34.31 10.89
C PHE A 611 -8.34 -33.72 11.45
N LYS A 612 -7.55 -34.49 12.21
CA LYS A 612 -6.19 -34.05 12.61
C LYS A 612 -5.28 -33.87 11.40
N SER A 613 -5.37 -34.75 10.39
CA SER A 613 -4.60 -34.60 9.15
C SER A 613 -4.98 -33.33 8.35
N LYS A 614 -6.22 -32.85 8.52
CA LYS A 614 -6.72 -31.59 7.97
C LYS A 614 -6.38 -30.36 8.85
N ASN A 615 -5.54 -30.51 9.88
CA ASN A 615 -5.16 -29.48 10.84
C ASN A 615 -6.28 -28.97 11.77
N TYR A 616 -7.31 -29.78 12.06
CA TYR A 616 -8.26 -29.46 13.12
C TYR A 616 -7.69 -29.76 14.51
N ILE A 617 -8.01 -28.90 15.47
CA ILE A 617 -7.67 -29.07 16.88
C ILE A 617 -8.76 -29.91 17.53
N HIS A 618 -8.37 -31.06 18.08
CA HIS A 618 -9.24 -31.89 18.91
C HIS A 618 -9.28 -31.30 20.32
N LEU A 619 -10.49 -31.06 20.84
CA LEU A 619 -10.73 -30.49 22.18
C LEU A 619 -10.75 -31.55 23.28
#